data_AF-A0A0C3CKP3-F1
#
_entry.id   AF-A0A0C3CKP3-F1
#
_cell.length_a   1.000
_cell.length_b   1.000
_cell.length_c   1.000
_cell.angle_alpha   90.00
_cell.angle_beta   90.00
_cell.angle_gamma   90.00
#
_symmetry.space_group_name_H-M   'P 1'
#
loop_
_entity.id
_entity.type
_entity.pdbx_description
1 polymer ?
#
loop_
_entity_poly.entity_id
_entity_poly.type
_entity_poly.pdbx_seq_one_letter_code
_entity_poly.pdbx_strand_id
1 'polypeptide(L)'
;MPFPFVYVCDLLEDLRHLYNHVMPLLPKDLDQRTTEITLRWLKRHRGLLDATATDDDCVILTLQPEKRTDRIYGLDEWSLENIIARVLNLPKRHCQDLQRWRNGPAQGDLASCVERVMENMAHVKHRLAIKAQACAVTVEMVDEYLLRIASQNKDSSAEVRSLTLGSMQYDTIDTLGELYQRLASREAKWLTRLILKNISPVKFPDSLACRSNHSFLPRCVQVRAQFSSSIPVKLRREGPGSLKLASSLRSVDSLLPTPPATALGSLSPPAGNAICRSDIISPGVNATETAFSSLVMLNRCPQTGKKYRRIALVESRRANDAAEFMRRIESLDLKTPQREKLWVEVYDWRILECVGKVDQGKELTYDPWRRCWIGAV
;
A
#
# COMPACT_ATOMS: atom_id res chain seq x y z
N MET A 1 11.67 12.13 -6.14
CA MET A 1 11.74 11.42 -7.43
C MET A 1 10.61 10.41 -7.45
N PRO A 2 9.88 10.28 -8.57
CA PRO A 2 8.83 9.25 -8.72
C PRO A 2 9.40 7.84 -8.52
N PHE A 3 8.56 6.89 -8.11
CA PHE A 3 8.99 5.55 -7.71
C PHE A 3 9.36 4.69 -8.94
N PRO A 4 10.59 4.16 -9.07
CA PRO A 4 10.96 3.35 -10.23
C PRO A 4 10.16 2.04 -10.35
N PHE A 5 9.61 1.76 -11.53
CA PHE A 5 8.82 0.55 -11.79
C PHE A 5 9.64 -0.74 -11.62
N VAL A 6 10.93 -0.69 -11.97
CA VAL A 6 11.87 -1.81 -11.80
C VAL A 6 11.86 -2.37 -10.38
N TYR A 7 11.73 -1.53 -9.34
CA TYR A 7 11.74 -2.00 -7.95
C TYR A 7 10.46 -2.76 -7.57
N VAL A 8 9.33 -2.41 -8.19
CA VAL A 8 8.09 -3.19 -8.07
C VAL A 8 8.26 -4.53 -8.75
N CYS A 9 8.84 -4.55 -9.96
CA CYS A 9 9.13 -5.79 -10.68
C CYS A 9 10.11 -6.70 -9.92
N ASP A 10 11.13 -6.14 -9.27
CA ASP A 10 12.07 -6.89 -8.42
C ASP A 10 11.34 -7.60 -7.27
N LEU A 11 10.45 -6.90 -6.56
CA LEU A 11 9.65 -7.52 -5.50
C LEU A 11 8.75 -8.64 -6.05
N LEU A 12 8.06 -8.39 -7.16
CA LEU A 12 7.16 -9.39 -7.75
C LEU A 12 7.94 -10.63 -8.22
N GLU A 13 9.16 -10.46 -8.73
CA GLU A 13 10.03 -11.59 -9.10
C GLU A 13 10.50 -12.37 -7.86
N ASP A 14 10.96 -11.69 -6.82
CA ASP A 14 11.37 -12.30 -5.55
C ASP A 14 10.23 -13.14 -4.93
N LEU A 15 9.01 -12.62 -4.98
CA LEU A 15 7.83 -13.35 -4.53
C LEU A 15 7.52 -14.53 -5.45
N ARG A 16 7.62 -14.37 -6.77
CA ARG A 16 7.41 -15.45 -7.76
C ARG A 16 8.35 -16.63 -7.51
N HIS A 17 9.59 -16.38 -7.13
CA HIS A 17 10.55 -17.43 -6.80
C HIS A 17 10.11 -18.33 -5.64
N LEU A 18 9.30 -17.82 -4.71
CA LEU A 18 8.72 -18.64 -3.64
C LEU A 18 7.70 -19.65 -4.16
N TYR A 19 6.92 -19.26 -5.17
CA TYR A 19 5.88 -20.12 -5.77
C TYR A 19 6.46 -21.15 -6.75
N ASN A 20 7.60 -20.83 -7.37
CA ASN A 20 8.27 -21.71 -8.32
C ASN A 20 9.27 -22.68 -7.66
N HIS A 21 9.27 -22.79 -6.33
CA HIS A 21 10.17 -23.71 -5.62
C HIS A 21 9.84 -25.17 -5.97
N VAL A 22 10.88 -25.96 -6.26
CA VAL A 22 10.77 -27.39 -6.64
C VAL A 22 9.95 -28.21 -5.63
N MET A 23 10.06 -27.85 -4.34
CA MET A 23 9.24 -28.39 -3.26
C MET A 23 8.28 -27.29 -2.78
N PRO A 24 6.96 -27.46 -2.93
CA PRO A 24 5.99 -26.48 -2.47
C PRO A 24 6.16 -26.22 -0.98
N LEU A 25 6.27 -24.94 -0.60
CA LEU A 25 6.30 -24.55 0.81
C LEU A 25 4.94 -24.83 1.44
N LEU A 26 4.94 -25.19 2.72
CA LEU A 26 3.70 -25.22 3.48
C LEU A 26 3.08 -23.81 3.50
N PRO A 27 1.74 -23.66 3.47
CA PRO A 27 1.10 -22.35 3.42
C PRO A 27 1.60 -21.37 4.50
N LYS A 28 1.83 -21.85 5.73
CA LYS A 28 2.37 -21.03 6.83
C LYS A 28 3.77 -20.50 6.56
N ASP A 29 4.64 -21.33 5.98
CA ASP A 29 6.02 -20.96 5.67
C ASP A 29 6.07 -20.00 4.47
N LEU A 30 5.17 -20.22 3.49
CA LEU A 30 4.99 -19.32 2.36
C LEU A 30 4.53 -17.92 2.80
N ASP A 31 3.54 -17.85 3.69
CA ASP A 31 3.04 -16.58 4.25
C ASP A 31 4.13 -15.85 5.03
N GLN A 32 4.89 -16.60 5.84
CA GLN A 32 6.01 -16.04 6.59
C GLN A 32 7.09 -15.48 5.67
N ARG A 33 7.55 -16.26 4.67
CA ARG A 33 8.59 -15.81 3.73
C ARG A 33 8.11 -14.64 2.86
N THR A 34 6.86 -14.67 2.40
CA THR A 34 6.24 -13.56 1.67
C THR A 34 6.25 -12.28 2.51
N THR A 35 5.89 -12.39 3.79
CA THR A 35 5.94 -11.27 4.74
C THR A 35 7.37 -10.76 4.91
N GLU A 36 8.35 -11.65 5.11
CA GLU A 36 9.76 -11.28 5.28
C GLU A 36 10.36 -10.58 4.06
N ILE A 37 10.10 -11.09 2.85
CA ILE A 37 10.55 -10.47 1.60
C ILE A 37 9.91 -9.09 1.44
N THR A 38 8.60 -8.98 1.64
CA THR A 38 7.87 -7.72 1.50
C THR A 38 8.35 -6.67 2.50
N LEU A 39 8.55 -7.05 3.78
CA LEU A 39 9.06 -6.13 4.80
C LEU A 39 10.51 -5.70 4.52
N ARG A 40 11.35 -6.61 4.03
CA ARG A 40 12.72 -6.28 3.61
C ARG A 40 12.71 -5.28 2.47
N TRP A 41 11.85 -5.47 1.48
CA TRP A 41 11.69 -4.55 0.35
C TRP A 41 11.18 -3.18 0.80
N LEU A 42 10.13 -3.12 1.62
CA LEU A 42 9.60 -1.87 2.20
C LEU A 42 10.70 -1.12 2.96
N LYS A 43 11.48 -1.83 3.78
CA LYS A 43 12.60 -1.23 4.52
C LYS A 43 13.69 -0.70 3.58
N ARG A 44 14.02 -1.43 2.51
CA ARG A 44 15.05 -1.03 1.53
C ARG A 44 14.65 0.22 0.76
N HIS A 45 13.36 0.33 0.39
CA HIS A 45 12.85 1.44 -0.43
C HIS A 45 12.14 2.52 0.37
N ARG A 46 12.16 2.46 1.71
CA ARG A 46 11.48 3.38 2.61
C ARG A 46 11.75 4.85 2.30
N GLY A 47 13.00 5.23 2.04
CA GLY A 47 13.34 6.61 1.74
C GLY A 47 12.71 7.17 0.45
N LEU A 48 12.42 6.29 -0.52
CA LEU A 48 11.71 6.66 -1.74
C LEU A 48 10.19 6.64 -1.53
N LEU A 49 9.66 5.64 -0.82
CA LEU A 49 8.24 5.58 -0.48
C LEU A 49 7.81 6.79 0.37
N ASP A 50 8.59 7.14 1.39
CA ASP A 50 8.31 8.28 2.27
C ASP A 50 8.53 9.65 1.56
N ALA A 51 9.00 9.66 0.30
CA ALA A 51 9.26 10.90 -0.42
C ALA A 51 7.96 11.58 -0.86
N THR A 52 7.89 12.90 -0.70
CA THR A 52 6.69 13.69 -1.06
C THR A 52 6.29 13.66 -2.53
N ALA A 53 7.19 13.17 -3.39
CA ALA A 53 6.98 13.06 -4.82
C ALA A 53 6.44 11.67 -5.25
N THR A 54 6.36 10.71 -4.32
CA THR A 54 5.87 9.36 -4.57
C THR A 54 4.40 9.26 -4.18
N ASP A 55 3.61 8.68 -5.07
CA ASP A 55 2.22 8.33 -4.80
C ASP A 55 2.18 6.91 -4.20
N ASP A 56 2.10 6.83 -2.87
CA ASP A 56 2.03 5.56 -2.12
C ASP A 56 0.90 4.66 -2.63
N ASP A 57 -0.26 5.24 -2.95
CA ASP A 57 -1.42 4.50 -3.42
C ASP A 57 -1.16 3.91 -4.80
N CYS A 58 -0.46 4.66 -5.65
CA CYS A 58 -0.04 4.21 -6.97
C CYS A 58 0.86 2.97 -6.89
N VAL A 59 1.82 2.97 -5.95
CA VAL A 59 2.71 1.82 -5.74
C VAL A 59 1.93 0.60 -5.24
N ILE A 60 1.07 0.77 -4.22
CA ILE A 60 0.28 -0.32 -3.66
C ILE A 60 -0.72 -0.89 -4.67
N LEU A 61 -1.41 -0.05 -5.44
CA LEU A 61 -2.35 -0.50 -6.48
C LEU A 61 -1.65 -1.19 -7.65
N THR A 62 -0.38 -0.89 -7.89
CA THR A 62 0.43 -1.62 -8.89
C THR A 62 0.81 -3.01 -8.39
N LEU A 63 1.00 -3.18 -7.07
CA LEU A 63 1.24 -4.48 -6.45
C LEU A 63 -0.03 -5.33 -6.30
N GLN A 64 -1.22 -4.72 -6.41
CA GLN A 64 -2.52 -5.40 -6.28
C GLN A 64 -3.51 -4.98 -7.37
N PRO A 65 -3.22 -5.23 -8.67
CA PRO A 65 -4.05 -4.73 -9.76
C PRO A 65 -5.47 -5.29 -9.77
N GLU A 66 -5.70 -6.47 -9.21
CA GLU A 66 -7.02 -7.10 -9.08
C GLU A 66 -7.99 -6.23 -8.26
N LYS A 67 -7.47 -5.48 -7.28
CA LYS A 67 -8.26 -4.58 -6.44
C LYS A 67 -8.73 -3.33 -7.16
N ARG A 68 -8.14 -3.03 -8.32
CA ARG A 68 -8.41 -1.81 -9.08
C ARG A 68 -9.59 -2.00 -10.03
N THR A 69 -10.80 -1.97 -9.49
CA THR A 69 -12.03 -2.22 -10.27
C THR A 69 -12.54 -0.98 -11.01
N ASP A 70 -12.09 0.21 -10.64
CA ASP A 70 -12.53 1.51 -11.20
C ASP A 70 -12.09 1.74 -12.65
N ARG A 71 -11.00 1.09 -13.08
CA ARG A 71 -10.39 1.25 -14.41
C ARG A 71 -10.56 -0.01 -15.25
N ILE A 72 -11.24 0.04 -16.37
CA ILE A 72 -11.35 -1.10 -17.31
C ILE A 72 -10.55 -0.76 -18.57
N TYR A 73 -9.56 -1.59 -18.91
CA TYR A 73 -8.71 -1.34 -20.08
C TYR A 73 -9.33 -1.84 -21.39
N GLY A 74 -10.26 -2.80 -21.33
CA GLY A 74 -10.88 -3.39 -22.52
C GLY A 74 -9.92 -4.22 -23.37
N LEU A 75 -8.88 -4.77 -22.73
CA LEU A 75 -7.85 -5.58 -23.35
C LEU A 75 -7.91 -6.98 -22.76
N ASP A 76 -8.13 -7.98 -23.61
CA ASP A 76 -7.99 -9.40 -23.31
C ASP A 76 -6.61 -9.90 -23.79
N GLU A 77 -6.28 -11.16 -23.50
CA GLU A 77 -4.99 -11.75 -23.88
C GLU A 77 -4.77 -11.74 -25.41
N TRP A 78 -5.84 -11.92 -26.20
CA TRP A 78 -5.78 -11.97 -27.66
C TRP A 78 -5.52 -10.60 -28.28
N SER A 79 -6.25 -9.57 -27.86
CA SER A 79 -6.04 -8.19 -28.32
C SER A 79 -4.69 -7.66 -27.85
N LEU A 80 -4.30 -7.92 -26.59
CA LEU A 80 -3.02 -7.50 -26.06
C LEU A 80 -1.85 -8.17 -26.78
N GLU A 81 -1.95 -9.45 -27.13
CA GLU A 81 -0.95 -10.14 -27.96
C GLU A 81 -0.75 -9.40 -29.30
N ASN A 82 -1.83 -9.08 -30.00
CA ASN A 82 -1.76 -8.39 -31.29
C ASN A 82 -1.13 -7.00 -31.16
N ILE A 83 -1.48 -6.27 -30.09
CA ILE A 83 -0.90 -4.95 -29.80
C ILE A 83 0.60 -5.09 -29.53
N ILE A 84 1.01 -6.01 -28.66
CA ILE A 84 2.43 -6.23 -28.33
C ILE A 84 3.23 -6.63 -29.57
N ALA A 85 2.69 -7.53 -30.40
CA ALA A 85 3.34 -7.96 -31.63
C ALA A 85 3.60 -6.79 -32.58
N ARG A 86 2.63 -5.87 -32.69
CA ARG A 86 2.74 -4.66 -33.50
C ARG A 86 3.70 -3.63 -32.90
N VAL A 87 3.56 -3.33 -31.62
CA VAL A 87 4.36 -2.34 -30.87
C VAL A 87 5.85 -2.69 -30.88
N LEU A 88 6.18 -3.97 -30.73
CA LEU A 88 7.55 -4.45 -30.73
C LEU A 88 8.08 -4.75 -32.14
N ASN A 89 7.25 -4.59 -33.19
CA ASN A 89 7.56 -4.94 -34.58
C ASN A 89 8.11 -6.38 -34.71
N LEU A 90 7.40 -7.35 -34.14
CA LEU A 90 7.86 -8.73 -34.06
C LEU A 90 7.93 -9.40 -35.44
N PRO A 91 9.07 -10.00 -35.82
CA PRO A 91 9.15 -10.90 -36.97
C PRO A 91 8.25 -12.12 -36.78
N LYS A 92 7.82 -12.76 -37.88
CA LYS A 92 6.93 -13.93 -37.88
C LYS A 92 7.33 -15.04 -36.88
N ARG A 93 8.62 -15.35 -36.75
CA ARG A 93 9.14 -16.35 -35.78
C ARG A 93 8.83 -15.97 -34.33
N HIS A 94 8.95 -14.70 -34.00
CA HIS A 94 8.76 -14.17 -32.66
C HIS A 94 7.27 -13.97 -32.35
N CYS A 95 6.44 -13.74 -33.37
CA CYS A 95 4.98 -13.83 -33.23
C CYS A 95 4.52 -15.25 -32.88
N GLN A 96 5.10 -16.28 -33.51
CA GLN A 96 4.80 -17.68 -33.17
C GLN A 96 5.23 -18.03 -31.75
N ASP A 97 6.40 -17.54 -31.33
CA ASP A 97 6.87 -17.70 -29.96
C ASP A 97 5.98 -16.98 -28.95
N LEU A 98 5.50 -15.78 -29.29
CA LEU A 98 4.52 -15.06 -28.49
C LEU A 98 3.24 -15.87 -28.35
N GLN A 99 2.74 -16.50 -29.43
CA GLN A 99 1.49 -17.27 -29.46
C GLN A 99 1.52 -18.60 -28.70
N ARG A 100 2.67 -19.01 -28.15
CA ARG A 100 2.80 -20.30 -27.44
C ARG A 100 1.90 -20.42 -26.21
N TRP A 101 1.53 -19.30 -25.59
CA TRP A 101 0.60 -19.29 -24.44
C TRP A 101 -0.76 -19.92 -24.80
N ARG A 102 -1.17 -19.87 -26.08
CA ARG A 102 -2.43 -20.47 -26.57
C ARG A 102 -2.42 -22.00 -26.55
N ASN A 103 -1.24 -22.62 -26.54
CA ASN A 103 -1.07 -24.06 -26.67
C ASN A 103 -1.18 -24.80 -25.32
N GLY A 104 -1.52 -24.09 -24.24
CA GLY A 104 -1.80 -24.66 -22.93
C GLY A 104 -0.88 -24.14 -21.81
N PRO A 105 -1.21 -24.46 -20.55
CA PRO A 105 -0.57 -23.87 -19.36
C PRO A 105 0.92 -24.21 -19.22
N ALA A 106 1.38 -25.32 -19.82
CA ALA A 106 2.79 -25.72 -19.80
C ALA A 106 3.72 -24.73 -20.53
N GLN A 107 3.19 -23.93 -21.46
CA GLN A 107 3.98 -22.93 -22.18
C GLN A 107 4.11 -21.60 -21.42
N GLY A 108 3.37 -21.45 -20.33
CA GLY A 108 3.24 -20.21 -19.56
C GLY A 108 2.10 -19.32 -20.05
N ASP A 109 1.91 -18.21 -19.36
CA ASP A 109 0.98 -17.14 -19.73
C ASP A 109 1.55 -16.25 -20.85
N LEU A 110 0.70 -15.35 -21.39
CA LEU A 110 1.11 -14.36 -22.38
C LEU A 110 2.34 -13.57 -21.89
N ALA A 111 2.34 -13.15 -20.64
CA ALA A 111 3.43 -12.38 -20.03
C ALA A 111 4.78 -13.14 -20.03
N SER A 112 4.78 -14.44 -19.72
CA SER A 112 5.99 -15.28 -19.82
C SER A 112 6.46 -15.44 -21.27
N CYS A 113 5.53 -15.47 -22.23
CA CYS A 113 5.90 -15.50 -23.65
C CYS A 113 6.50 -14.16 -24.10
N VAL A 114 5.99 -13.02 -23.61
CA VAL A 114 6.57 -11.68 -23.85
C VAL A 114 8.01 -11.60 -23.34
N GLU A 115 8.26 -12.03 -22.10
CA GLU A 115 9.61 -12.06 -21.51
C GLU A 115 10.58 -12.83 -22.42
N ARG A 116 10.21 -14.06 -22.79
CA ARG A 116 11.02 -14.97 -23.62
C ARG A 116 11.31 -14.38 -25.00
N VAL A 117 10.30 -13.79 -25.64
CA VAL A 117 10.44 -13.16 -26.96
C VAL A 117 11.36 -11.95 -26.90
N MET A 118 11.21 -11.10 -25.87
CA MET A 118 12.08 -9.93 -25.69
C MET A 118 13.52 -10.31 -25.36
N GLU A 119 13.76 -11.37 -24.59
CA GLU A 119 15.10 -11.89 -24.31
C GLU A 119 15.80 -12.44 -25.55
N ASN A 120 15.05 -13.14 -26.42
CA ASN A 120 15.56 -13.72 -27.66
C ASN A 120 15.80 -12.69 -28.77
N MET A 121 15.38 -11.43 -28.58
CA MET A 121 15.62 -10.35 -29.54
C MET A 121 16.85 -9.53 -29.20
N ALA A 122 17.99 -9.89 -29.80
CA ALA A 122 19.27 -9.17 -29.63
C ALA A 122 19.18 -7.65 -29.92
N HIS A 123 18.44 -7.25 -30.96
CA HIS A 123 18.26 -5.84 -31.33
C HIS A 123 17.38 -5.06 -30.34
N VAL A 124 16.34 -5.71 -29.80
CA VAL A 124 15.48 -5.14 -28.75
C VAL A 124 16.28 -4.99 -27.46
N LYS A 125 17.10 -6.00 -27.09
CA LYS A 125 17.99 -5.96 -25.93
C LYS A 125 18.98 -4.78 -25.98
N HIS A 126 19.62 -4.54 -27.13
CA HIS A 126 20.55 -3.42 -27.30
C HIS A 126 19.85 -2.05 -27.25
N ARG A 127 18.70 -1.90 -27.96
CA ARG A 127 17.92 -0.65 -27.94
C ARG A 127 17.35 -0.34 -26.56
N LEU A 128 16.87 -1.35 -25.85
CA LEU A 128 16.38 -1.23 -24.48
C LEU A 128 17.50 -0.93 -23.49
N ALA A 129 18.68 -1.54 -23.62
CA ALA A 129 19.82 -1.22 -22.76
C ALA A 129 20.19 0.28 -22.86
N ILE A 130 20.15 0.85 -24.07
CA ILE A 130 20.39 2.29 -24.30
C ILE A 130 19.25 3.14 -23.74
N LYS A 131 17.97 2.79 -23.97
CA LYS A 131 16.81 3.55 -23.49
C LYS A 131 16.59 3.43 -21.97
N ALA A 132 16.84 2.27 -21.38
CA ALA A 132 16.71 2.01 -19.94
C ALA A 132 17.76 2.80 -19.14
N GLN A 133 18.95 2.99 -19.71
CA GLN A 133 19.97 3.88 -19.14
C GLN A 133 19.58 5.36 -19.23
N ALA A 134 18.72 5.74 -20.19
CA ALA A 134 18.33 7.12 -20.45
C ALA A 134 17.02 7.55 -19.75
N CYS A 135 16.04 6.66 -19.57
CA CYS A 135 14.70 7.00 -19.09
C CYS A 135 14.07 5.89 -18.23
N ALA A 136 14.39 5.84 -16.94
CA ALA A 136 13.73 4.92 -16.00
C ALA A 136 12.21 5.12 -16.04
N VAL A 137 11.47 4.03 -16.29
CA VAL A 137 10.00 4.04 -16.21
C VAL A 137 9.61 4.03 -14.73
N THR A 138 8.71 4.94 -14.35
CA THR A 138 8.23 5.05 -12.97
C THR A 138 6.82 4.50 -12.85
N VAL A 139 6.42 4.15 -11.64
CA VAL A 139 5.09 3.60 -11.35
C VAL A 139 4.01 4.62 -11.68
N GLU A 140 4.24 5.89 -11.38
CA GLU A 140 3.32 7.00 -11.66
C GLU A 140 3.13 7.19 -13.17
N MET A 141 4.19 7.03 -13.96
CA MET A 141 4.11 7.07 -15.42
C MET A 141 3.30 5.88 -15.96
N VAL A 142 3.51 4.67 -15.43
CA VAL A 142 2.69 3.52 -15.80
C VAL A 142 1.22 3.77 -15.44
N ASP A 143 0.95 4.31 -14.26
CA ASP A 143 -0.40 4.62 -13.79
C ASP A 143 -1.11 5.63 -14.68
N GLU A 144 -0.43 6.70 -15.09
CA GLU A 144 -0.96 7.74 -15.96
C GLU A 144 -1.32 7.17 -17.34
N TYR A 145 -0.45 6.36 -17.92
CA TYR A 145 -0.70 5.71 -19.21
C TYR A 145 -1.89 4.73 -19.14
N LEU A 146 -1.96 3.94 -18.07
CA LEU A 146 -3.10 3.03 -17.85
C LEU A 146 -4.39 3.80 -17.55
N LEU A 147 -4.32 4.93 -16.83
CA LEU A 147 -5.46 5.81 -16.60
C LEU A 147 -5.97 6.38 -17.92
N ARG A 148 -5.08 6.80 -18.81
CA ARG A 148 -5.43 7.31 -20.14
C ARG A 148 -6.21 6.27 -20.96
N ILE A 149 -5.72 5.03 -21.01
CA ILE A 149 -6.39 3.91 -21.70
C ILE A 149 -7.77 3.67 -21.07
N ALA A 150 -7.84 3.61 -19.73
CA ALA A 150 -9.10 3.37 -19.03
C ALA A 150 -10.11 4.50 -19.19
N SER A 151 -9.68 5.76 -19.27
CA SER A 151 -10.56 6.93 -19.40
C SER A 151 -11.38 6.92 -20.70
N GLN A 152 -10.82 6.34 -21.77
CA GLN A 152 -11.48 6.21 -23.06
C GLN A 152 -12.42 5.01 -23.12
N ASN A 153 -12.35 4.10 -22.15
CA ASN A 153 -13.20 2.93 -22.10
C ASN A 153 -14.56 3.28 -21.47
N LYS A 154 -15.64 2.98 -22.21
CA LYS A 154 -17.02 3.17 -21.77
C LYS A 154 -17.38 2.36 -20.51
N ASP A 155 -16.72 1.24 -20.25
CA ASP A 155 -17.01 0.36 -19.11
C ASP A 155 -16.27 0.79 -17.84
N SER A 156 -15.31 1.73 -17.94
CA SER A 156 -14.67 2.33 -16.76
C SER A 156 -15.65 3.18 -15.93
N SER A 157 -15.32 3.38 -14.66
CA SER A 157 -16.09 4.22 -13.74
C SER A 157 -16.31 5.65 -14.27
N ALA A 158 -17.41 6.28 -13.85
CA ALA A 158 -17.74 7.64 -14.27
C ALA A 158 -16.64 8.65 -13.90
N GLU A 159 -16.01 8.46 -12.73
CA GLU A 159 -14.87 9.25 -12.29
C GLU A 159 -13.69 9.12 -13.24
N VAL A 160 -13.32 7.89 -13.63
CA VAL A 160 -12.20 7.64 -14.55
C VAL A 160 -12.49 8.21 -15.93
N ARG A 161 -13.71 8.05 -16.45
CA ARG A 161 -14.11 8.64 -17.74
C ARG A 161 -14.12 10.17 -17.70
N SER A 162 -14.48 10.78 -16.57
CA SER A 162 -14.45 12.24 -16.39
C SER A 162 -13.04 12.84 -16.41
N LEU A 163 -12.01 12.01 -16.20
CA LEU A 163 -10.60 12.40 -16.25
C LEU A 163 -10.01 12.36 -17.66
N THR A 164 -10.83 12.13 -18.68
CA THR A 164 -10.39 12.24 -20.08
C THR A 164 -9.79 13.63 -20.31
N LEU A 165 -8.45 13.71 -20.35
CA LEU A 165 -7.74 14.95 -20.65
C LEU A 165 -8.01 15.33 -22.11
N GLY A 166 -8.96 16.25 -22.31
CA GLY A 166 -9.17 17.11 -23.48
C GLY A 166 -8.95 16.51 -24.88
N SER A 167 -10.05 16.34 -25.64
CA SER A 167 -10.22 16.28 -27.12
C SER A 167 -9.29 15.49 -28.04
N MET A 168 -8.08 15.10 -27.65
CA MET A 168 -7.18 14.30 -28.47
C MET A 168 -7.42 12.83 -28.14
N GLN A 169 -7.98 12.08 -29.11
CA GLN A 169 -8.00 10.62 -29.02
C GLN A 169 -6.56 10.12 -29.13
N TYR A 170 -6.13 9.31 -28.17
CA TYR A 170 -4.83 8.67 -28.20
C TYR A 170 -5.02 7.22 -28.57
N ASP A 171 -4.27 6.74 -29.56
CA ASP A 171 -4.29 5.32 -29.89
C ASP A 171 -3.70 4.52 -28.72
N THR A 172 -4.43 3.50 -28.28
CA THR A 172 -3.99 2.52 -27.29
C THR A 172 -2.70 1.85 -27.75
N ILE A 173 -2.53 1.62 -29.05
CA ILE A 173 -1.34 1.00 -29.64
C ILE A 173 -0.12 1.90 -29.41
N ASP A 174 -0.23 3.21 -29.67
CA ASP A 174 0.88 4.15 -29.50
C ASP A 174 1.23 4.34 -28.03
N THR A 175 0.20 4.45 -27.18
CA THR A 175 0.35 4.63 -25.72
C THR A 175 1.09 3.43 -25.09
N LEU A 176 0.65 2.20 -25.38
CA LEU A 176 1.37 0.99 -24.95
C LEU A 176 2.72 0.84 -25.67
N GLY A 177 2.78 1.32 -26.91
CA GLY A 177 3.97 1.46 -27.74
C GLY A 177 5.16 2.05 -27.00
N GLU A 178 4.93 3.25 -26.47
CA GLU A 178 5.94 4.02 -25.74
C GLU A 178 6.43 3.30 -24.47
N LEU A 179 5.54 2.63 -23.74
CA LEU A 179 5.89 1.87 -22.54
C LEU A 179 6.72 0.63 -22.88
N TYR A 180 6.21 -0.28 -23.71
CA TYR A 180 6.90 -1.54 -24.02
C TYR A 180 8.26 -1.33 -24.69
N GLN A 181 8.45 -0.21 -25.42
CA GLN A 181 9.73 0.13 -26.02
C GLN A 181 10.78 0.69 -25.03
N ARG A 182 10.38 1.01 -23.80
CA ARG A 182 11.27 1.51 -22.73
C ARG A 182 11.57 0.49 -21.65
N LEU A 183 10.77 -0.58 -21.57
CA LEU A 183 10.83 -1.60 -20.53
C LEU A 183 11.74 -2.78 -20.91
N ALA A 184 12.53 -3.26 -19.96
CA ALA A 184 13.25 -4.53 -20.10
C ALA A 184 12.28 -5.72 -20.20
N SER A 185 12.76 -6.88 -20.65
CA SER A 185 11.95 -8.11 -20.82
C SER A 185 11.15 -8.47 -19.55
N ARG A 186 11.82 -8.42 -18.39
CA ARG A 186 11.23 -8.69 -17.09
C ARG A 186 10.16 -7.67 -16.70
N GLU A 187 10.39 -6.39 -16.96
CA GLU A 187 9.42 -5.34 -16.63
C GLU A 187 8.21 -5.41 -17.56
N ALA A 188 8.43 -5.70 -18.85
CA ALA A 188 7.37 -5.88 -19.83
C ALA A 188 6.44 -7.04 -19.45
N LYS A 189 6.98 -8.16 -18.94
CA LYS A 189 6.18 -9.25 -18.36
C LYS A 189 5.24 -8.76 -17.26
N TRP A 190 5.78 -8.02 -16.29
CA TRP A 190 4.98 -7.53 -15.17
C TRP A 190 3.97 -6.47 -15.61
N LEU A 191 4.29 -5.63 -16.60
CA LEU A 191 3.33 -4.73 -17.22
C LEU A 191 2.20 -5.49 -17.92
N THR A 192 2.50 -6.57 -18.67
CA THR A 192 1.47 -7.40 -19.31
C THR A 192 0.52 -7.99 -18.27
N ARG A 193 1.05 -8.50 -17.15
CA ARG A 193 0.24 -9.00 -16.02
C ARG A 193 -0.59 -7.90 -15.35
N LEU A 194 -0.04 -6.69 -15.24
CA LEU A 194 -0.71 -5.52 -14.68
C LEU A 194 -1.92 -5.10 -15.53
N ILE A 195 -1.76 -5.08 -16.86
CA ILE A 195 -2.84 -4.76 -17.82
C ILE A 195 -3.93 -5.82 -17.75
N LEU A 196 -3.56 -7.11 -17.74
CA LEU A 196 -4.52 -8.21 -17.61
C LEU A 196 -5.11 -8.33 -16.19
N LYS A 197 -4.62 -7.53 -15.24
CA LYS A 197 -4.96 -7.58 -13.81
C LYS A 197 -4.88 -8.99 -13.23
N ASN A 198 -3.80 -9.68 -13.57
CA ASN A 198 -3.55 -11.02 -13.11
C ASN A 198 -2.05 -11.21 -12.84
N ILE A 199 -1.64 -11.04 -11.58
CA ILE A 199 -0.25 -11.24 -11.16
C ILE A 199 0.06 -12.69 -10.70
N SER A 200 -0.86 -13.62 -10.93
CA SER A 200 -0.70 -15.04 -10.59
C SER A 200 0.62 -15.63 -11.12
N PRO A 201 1.29 -16.53 -10.37
CA PRO A 201 0.89 -17.11 -9.08
C PRO A 201 1.16 -16.22 -7.86
N VAL A 202 1.79 -15.05 -8.06
CA VAL A 202 2.19 -14.17 -6.96
C VAL A 202 0.96 -13.55 -6.31
N LYS A 203 0.92 -13.56 -4.97
CA LYS A 203 -0.05 -12.82 -4.19
C LYS A 203 0.68 -11.83 -3.29
N PHE A 204 0.49 -10.55 -3.54
CA PHE A 204 0.92 -9.53 -2.60
C PHE A 204 0.00 -9.55 -1.37
N PRO A 205 0.55 -9.60 -0.14
CA PRO A 205 -0.24 -9.79 1.07
C PRO A 205 -1.17 -8.61 1.33
N ASP A 206 -2.45 -8.88 1.58
CA ASP A 206 -3.44 -7.84 1.96
C ASP A 206 -3.13 -7.18 3.29
N SER A 207 -2.45 -7.92 4.16
CA SER A 207 -1.97 -7.40 5.43
C SER A 207 -0.63 -8.01 5.80
N LEU A 208 0.24 -7.20 6.40
CA LEU A 208 1.54 -7.61 6.91
C LEU A 208 1.49 -7.61 8.43
N ALA A 209 1.69 -8.79 9.01
CA ALA A 209 1.92 -8.91 10.44
C ALA A 209 3.38 -8.55 10.76
N CYS A 210 3.60 -7.32 11.22
CA CYS A 210 4.88 -6.86 11.73
C CYS A 210 5.10 -7.47 13.12
N ARG A 211 6.07 -8.37 13.21
CA ARG A 211 6.57 -8.95 14.46
C ARG A 211 7.67 -8.04 15.04
N SER A 212 8.02 -8.25 16.31
CA SER A 212 9.04 -7.50 17.04
C SER A 212 10.47 -7.61 16.48
N ASN A 213 10.75 -8.61 15.63
CA ASN A 213 12.00 -8.68 14.86
C ASN A 213 12.00 -7.76 13.62
N HIS A 214 10.84 -7.28 13.21
CA HIS A 214 10.67 -6.39 12.05
C HIS A 214 10.51 -4.92 12.44
N SER A 215 10.32 -4.63 13.73
CA SER A 215 10.06 -3.30 14.22
C SER A 215 10.71 -3.09 15.59
N PHE A 216 10.96 -1.84 15.98
CA PHE A 216 11.38 -1.52 17.35
C PHE A 216 10.25 -1.69 18.37
N LEU A 217 9.14 -2.32 17.98
CA LEU A 217 8.00 -2.50 18.83
C LEU A 217 8.27 -3.56 19.90
N PRO A 218 7.75 -3.34 21.11
CA PRO A 218 7.79 -4.32 22.18
C PRO A 218 7.30 -5.70 21.72
N ARG A 219 7.85 -6.78 22.29
CA ARG A 219 7.40 -8.15 21.94
C ARG A 219 5.93 -8.41 22.27
N CYS A 220 5.35 -7.58 23.14
CA CYS A 220 3.95 -7.63 23.52
C CYS A 220 3.00 -6.93 22.52
N VAL A 221 3.54 -6.27 21.49
CA VAL A 221 2.78 -5.54 20.48
C VAL A 221 2.84 -6.27 19.14
N GLN A 222 1.67 -6.62 18.61
CA GLN A 222 1.53 -7.15 17.26
C GLN A 222 0.94 -6.06 16.37
N VAL A 223 1.72 -5.56 15.41
CA VAL A 223 1.21 -4.60 14.43
C VAL A 223 0.82 -5.33 13.17
N ARG A 224 -0.40 -5.07 12.69
CA ARG A 224 -0.86 -5.51 11.39
C ARG A 224 -1.03 -4.28 10.51
N ALA A 225 -0.18 -4.14 9.51
CA ALA A 225 -0.39 -3.16 8.44
C ALA A 225 -1.39 -3.78 7.45
N GLN A 226 -2.46 -3.07 7.12
CA GLN A 226 -3.36 -3.45 6.02
C GLN A 226 -3.07 -2.53 4.84
N PHE A 227 -3.42 -2.93 3.62
CA PHE A 227 -3.32 -2.07 2.44
C PHE A 227 -4.71 -1.77 1.90
N SER A 228 -5.15 -0.51 1.98
CA SER A 228 -6.47 -0.08 1.51
C SER A 228 -6.56 -0.21 -0.01
N SER A 229 -7.68 -0.78 -0.47
CA SER A 229 -7.94 -1.06 -1.89
C SER A 229 -8.77 0.02 -2.61
N SER A 230 -9.25 1.04 -1.88
CA SER A 230 -10.33 1.91 -2.37
C SER A 230 -10.06 3.38 -2.07
N ILE A 231 -9.10 3.99 -2.77
CA ILE A 231 -8.99 5.45 -2.79
C ILE A 231 -9.43 5.93 -4.18
N PRO A 232 -10.58 6.63 -4.30
CA PRO A 232 -11.04 7.16 -5.57
C PRO A 232 -9.96 8.08 -6.14
N VAL A 233 -9.79 8.06 -7.47
CA VAL A 233 -8.74 8.80 -8.20
C VAL A 233 -8.67 10.28 -7.80
N LYS A 234 -9.80 10.87 -7.38
CA LYS A 234 -9.93 12.25 -6.90
C LYS A 234 -9.18 12.53 -5.59
N LEU A 235 -8.89 11.53 -4.76
CA LEU A 235 -8.24 11.70 -3.47
C LEU A 235 -6.74 11.37 -3.48
N ARG A 236 -6.15 11.06 -4.65
CA ARG A 236 -4.71 10.83 -4.73
C ARG A 236 -3.94 12.13 -4.54
N ARG A 237 -2.79 12.02 -3.86
CA ARG A 237 -1.82 13.12 -3.75
C ARG A 237 -1.36 13.48 -5.14
N GLU A 238 -1.53 14.74 -5.55
CA GLU A 238 -0.52 15.30 -6.43
C GLU A 238 0.70 15.66 -5.57
N GLY A 239 1.88 15.74 -6.20
CA GLY A 239 3.14 16.07 -5.54
C GLY A 239 3.07 17.33 -4.65
N PRO A 240 4.24 17.71 -4.13
CA PRO A 240 4.43 18.07 -2.71
C PRO A 240 3.19 18.66 -2.02
N GLY A 241 2.39 17.79 -1.40
CA GLY A 241 1.43 18.17 -0.36
C GLY A 241 0.05 18.67 -0.79
N SER A 242 -0.37 18.49 -2.05
CA SER A 242 -1.72 18.88 -2.47
C SER A 242 -2.63 17.68 -2.77
N LEU A 243 -3.76 17.60 -2.07
CA LEU A 243 -4.87 16.71 -2.41
C LEU A 243 -5.80 17.46 -3.37
N LYS A 244 -6.20 16.84 -4.49
CA LYS A 244 -7.18 17.44 -5.40
C LYS A 244 -8.59 17.33 -4.81
N LEU A 245 -8.98 18.28 -3.97
CA LEU A 245 -10.38 18.38 -3.58
C LEU A 245 -11.18 18.82 -4.82
N ALA A 246 -11.90 17.89 -5.46
CA ALA A 246 -12.91 18.26 -6.43
C ALA A 246 -13.88 19.22 -5.73
N SER A 247 -13.97 20.43 -6.25
CA SER A 247 -14.69 21.57 -5.69
C SER A 247 -16.15 21.24 -5.40
N SER A 248 -16.45 20.79 -4.17
CA SER A 248 -17.80 20.82 -3.61
C SER A 248 -17.78 20.43 -2.12
N LEU A 249 -17.30 21.31 -1.24
CA LEU A 249 -17.85 21.39 0.11
C LEU A 249 -18.05 22.86 0.47
N ARG A 250 -19.32 23.19 0.72
CA ARG A 250 -19.76 24.47 1.25
C ARG A 250 -19.14 24.67 2.63
N SER A 251 -18.70 25.90 2.85
CA SER A 251 -18.31 26.46 4.14
C SER A 251 -19.27 26.06 5.26
N VAL A 252 -18.72 25.66 6.41
CA VAL A 252 -19.33 25.94 7.71
C VAL A 252 -18.20 26.33 8.66
N ASP A 253 -18.12 27.64 8.89
CA ASP A 253 -17.38 28.27 9.98
C ASP A 253 -17.92 27.85 11.36
N SER A 254 -17.00 27.92 12.33
CA SER A 254 -17.22 28.18 13.76
C SER A 254 -17.92 27.12 14.61
N LEU A 255 -17.23 26.68 15.68
CA LEU A 255 -17.62 26.87 17.09
C LEU A 255 -16.71 25.99 17.98
N LEU A 256 -15.63 26.59 18.51
CA LEU A 256 -14.87 26.04 19.63
C LEU A 256 -15.57 26.40 20.94
N PRO A 257 -15.82 25.46 21.86
CA PRO A 257 -16.03 25.79 23.27
C PRO A 257 -14.74 25.68 24.08
N THR A 258 -14.51 26.68 24.92
CA THR A 258 -13.51 26.77 25.99
C THR A 258 -13.71 25.71 27.10
N PRO A 259 -12.65 25.38 27.88
CA PRO A 259 -12.65 24.27 28.83
C PRO A 259 -13.37 24.59 30.15
N PRO A 260 -13.97 23.60 30.85
CA PRO A 260 -14.32 23.76 32.26
C PRO A 260 -13.08 23.58 33.14
N ALA A 261 -12.79 24.61 33.92
CA ALA A 261 -11.78 24.61 34.96
C ALA A 261 -12.27 23.84 36.20
N THR A 262 -12.19 22.51 36.21
CA THR A 262 -12.28 21.73 37.46
C THR A 262 -11.66 20.35 37.29
N ALA A 263 -10.36 20.21 37.60
CA ALA A 263 -9.73 19.00 38.15
C ALA A 263 -8.22 19.20 38.30
N LEU A 264 -7.81 20.15 39.14
CA LEU A 264 -6.50 20.08 39.79
C LEU A 264 -6.63 19.06 40.92
N GLY A 265 -6.40 17.79 40.59
CA GLY A 265 -6.35 16.67 41.53
C GLY A 265 -5.09 15.87 41.28
N SER A 266 -4.09 16.07 42.14
CA SER A 266 -2.79 15.40 42.14
C SER A 266 -2.91 13.87 42.07
N LEU A 267 -2.41 13.26 41.00
CA LEU A 267 -2.13 11.82 40.96
C LEU A 267 -0.74 11.59 40.36
N SER A 268 0.24 11.45 41.24
CA SER A 268 1.49 10.74 40.92
C SER A 268 1.17 9.26 40.70
N PRO A 269 1.68 8.58 39.66
CA PRO A 269 1.49 7.15 39.51
C PRO A 269 2.37 6.38 40.52
N PRO A 270 1.90 5.23 41.06
CA PRO A 270 2.73 4.40 41.92
C PRO A 270 3.87 3.78 41.10
N ALA A 271 5.07 3.85 41.67
CA ALA A 271 6.25 3.19 41.14
C ALA A 271 6.05 1.67 41.05
N GLY A 272 6.46 1.09 39.93
CA GLY A 272 6.52 -0.35 39.72
C GLY A 272 5.25 -0.96 39.14
N ASN A 273 5.12 -1.01 37.81
CA ASN A 273 4.21 -1.94 37.16
C ASN A 273 4.77 -2.39 35.81
N ALA A 274 4.98 -3.70 35.69
CA ALA A 274 5.32 -4.38 34.46
C ALA A 274 4.26 -4.12 33.37
N ILE A 275 4.74 -3.86 32.16
CA ILE A 275 3.92 -3.57 30.97
C ILE A 275 3.10 -4.81 30.64
N CYS A 276 1.83 -4.81 31.02
CA CYS A 276 0.87 -5.76 30.48
C CYS A 276 0.48 -5.30 29.07
N ARG A 277 0.41 -6.26 28.13
CA ARG A 277 -0.06 -6.11 26.75
C ARG A 277 -1.18 -5.07 26.67
N SER A 278 -1.15 -4.16 25.70
CA SER A 278 -2.19 -3.16 25.43
C SER A 278 -2.63 -3.29 23.98
N ASP A 279 -3.93 -3.17 23.74
CA ASP A 279 -4.49 -3.17 22.38
C ASP A 279 -4.30 -1.78 21.78
N ILE A 280 -3.59 -1.72 20.66
CA ILE A 280 -3.14 -0.48 20.02
C ILE A 280 -3.99 -0.24 18.76
N ILE A 281 -4.67 0.91 18.72
CA ILE A 281 -5.33 1.41 17.52
C ILE A 281 -4.39 2.43 16.87
N SER A 282 -3.92 2.14 15.65
CA SER A 282 -2.98 2.99 14.90
C SER A 282 -3.67 3.66 13.70
N PRO A 283 -3.34 4.92 13.35
CA PRO A 283 -3.86 5.61 12.19
C PRO A 283 -2.83 5.43 11.08
N GLY A 284 -2.92 4.30 10.40
CA GLY A 284 -2.05 3.98 9.28
C GLY A 284 -2.79 3.01 8.41
N VAL A 285 -3.29 3.54 7.29
CA VAL A 285 -4.19 2.91 6.31
C VAL A 285 -5.66 3.11 6.67
N ASN A 286 -6.41 3.65 5.70
CA ASN A 286 -7.83 4.01 5.83
C ASN A 286 -8.63 2.80 6.31
N ALA A 287 -8.87 2.75 7.62
CA ALA A 287 -9.79 1.81 8.23
C ALA A 287 -11.18 2.17 7.71
N THR A 288 -11.66 1.37 6.74
CA THR A 288 -13.05 1.36 6.36
C THR A 288 -13.89 0.94 7.57
N GLU A 289 -15.11 1.48 7.68
CA GLU A 289 -16.06 1.31 8.80
C GLU A 289 -16.24 -0.15 9.25
N THR A 290 -15.92 -1.13 8.40
CA THR A 290 -16.01 -2.56 8.70
C THR A 290 -14.98 -3.05 9.72
N ALA A 291 -13.82 -2.38 9.88
CA ALA A 291 -12.77 -2.85 10.79
C ALA A 291 -13.06 -2.60 12.28
N PHE A 292 -13.85 -1.57 12.59
CA PHE A 292 -14.15 -1.20 13.99
C PHE A 292 -15.32 -1.98 14.59
N SER A 293 -16.27 -2.42 13.77
CA SER A 293 -17.45 -3.17 14.23
C SER A 293 -17.17 -4.63 14.58
N SER A 294 -16.05 -5.20 14.11
CA SER A 294 -15.72 -6.64 14.27
C SER A 294 -14.65 -6.94 15.31
N LEU A 295 -14.11 -5.92 15.99
CA LEU A 295 -13.14 -6.12 17.05
C LEU A 295 -13.86 -6.61 18.32
N VAL A 296 -14.12 -7.92 18.38
CA VAL A 296 -14.30 -8.64 19.65
C VAL A 296 -12.97 -8.58 20.39
N MET A 297 -12.68 -7.43 20.99
CA MET A 297 -11.47 -7.20 21.76
C MET A 297 -11.55 -8.01 23.05
N LEU A 298 -10.48 -8.75 23.36
CA LEU A 298 -10.32 -9.35 24.67
C LEU A 298 -10.36 -8.22 25.70
N ASN A 299 -11.31 -8.25 26.63
CA ASN A 299 -11.41 -7.20 27.65
C ASN A 299 -10.35 -7.34 28.75
N ARG A 300 -9.67 -8.48 28.83
CA ARG A 300 -8.69 -8.82 29.87
C ARG A 300 -7.51 -9.57 29.30
N CYS A 301 -6.33 -9.27 29.81
CA CYS A 301 -5.11 -9.98 29.46
C CYS A 301 -5.20 -11.44 29.95
N PRO A 302 -5.06 -12.44 29.07
CA PRO A 302 -5.15 -13.85 29.48
C PRO A 302 -3.99 -14.30 30.39
N GLN A 303 -2.88 -13.55 30.43
CA GLN A 303 -1.73 -13.85 31.28
C GLN A 303 -1.80 -13.19 32.66
N THR A 304 -2.42 -12.02 32.76
CA THR A 304 -2.41 -11.22 34.02
C THR A 304 -3.80 -10.94 34.58
N GLY A 305 -4.87 -11.27 33.86
CA GLY A 305 -6.26 -11.02 34.24
C GLY A 305 -6.66 -9.53 34.27
N LYS A 306 -5.69 -8.61 34.08
CA LYS A 306 -5.88 -7.16 34.10
C LYS A 306 -6.63 -6.69 32.85
N LYS A 307 -7.46 -5.66 33.03
CA LYS A 307 -8.18 -5.02 31.93
C LYS A 307 -7.19 -4.32 31.01
N TYR A 308 -7.38 -4.45 29.70
CA TYR A 308 -6.56 -3.72 28.73
C TYR A 308 -6.83 -2.21 28.81
N ARG A 309 -5.77 -1.41 28.87
CA ARG A 309 -5.85 0.04 28.68
C ARG A 309 -6.06 0.31 27.19
N ARG A 310 -7.04 1.15 26.86
CA ARG A 310 -7.31 1.56 25.48
C ARG A 310 -6.53 2.84 25.22
N ILE A 311 -5.65 2.80 24.23
CA ILE A 311 -4.87 3.95 23.80
C ILE A 311 -4.97 4.10 22.28
N ALA A 312 -5.03 5.34 21.84
CA ALA A 312 -4.92 5.73 20.45
C ALA A 312 -3.52 6.27 20.20
N LEU A 313 -2.90 5.87 19.10
CA LEU A 313 -1.63 6.44 18.67
C LEU A 313 -1.89 7.40 17.52
N VAL A 314 -1.13 8.48 17.43
CA VAL A 314 -1.18 9.42 16.30
C VAL A 314 0.23 9.89 15.93
N GLU A 315 0.39 10.39 14.71
CA GLU A 315 1.59 11.12 14.31
C GLU A 315 1.40 12.60 14.65
N SER A 316 2.04 13.08 15.72
CA SER A 316 1.92 14.47 16.17
C SER A 316 2.35 15.48 15.11
N ARG A 317 3.25 15.10 14.19
CA ARG A 317 3.71 15.97 13.10
C ARG A 317 2.66 16.17 12.01
N ARG A 318 1.62 15.33 11.96
CA ARG A 318 0.50 15.41 11.03
C ARG A 318 -0.75 15.87 11.77
N ALA A 319 -0.73 17.12 12.26
CA ALA A 319 -1.74 17.66 13.16
C ALA A 319 -3.18 17.58 12.60
N ASN A 320 -3.37 17.86 11.31
CA ASN A 320 -4.70 17.82 10.68
C ASN A 320 -5.28 16.40 10.64
N ASP A 321 -4.46 15.42 10.24
CA ASP A 321 -4.87 14.01 10.17
C ASP A 321 -5.11 13.43 11.57
N ALA A 322 -4.27 13.81 12.55
CA ALA A 322 -4.44 13.44 13.94
C ALA A 322 -5.75 14.01 14.53
N ALA A 323 -6.07 15.27 14.23
CA ALA A 323 -7.30 15.91 14.67
C ALA A 323 -8.54 15.30 14.03
N GLU A 324 -8.48 14.92 12.75
CA GLU A 324 -9.57 14.19 12.09
C GLU A 324 -9.77 12.80 12.70
N PHE A 325 -8.68 12.07 12.95
CA PHE A 325 -8.73 10.77 13.59
C PHE A 325 -9.31 10.84 15.01
N MET A 326 -8.92 11.83 15.80
CA MET A 326 -9.50 12.07 17.13
C MET A 326 -11.00 12.35 17.06
N ARG A 327 -11.45 13.20 16.12
CA ARG A 327 -12.88 13.43 15.86
C ARG A 327 -13.63 12.16 15.47
N ARG A 328 -13.00 11.27 14.68
CA ARG A 328 -13.58 9.97 14.35
C ARG A 328 -13.74 9.11 15.60
N ILE A 329 -12.77 9.07 16.50
CA ILE A 329 -12.90 8.31 17.77
C ILE A 329 -14.04 8.87 18.63
N GLU A 330 -14.15 10.19 18.75
CA GLU A 330 -15.26 10.83 19.49
C GLU A 330 -16.63 10.45 18.91
N SER A 331 -16.73 10.39 17.58
CA SER A 331 -17.98 10.02 16.89
C SER A 331 -18.44 8.58 17.15
N LEU A 332 -17.55 7.71 17.66
CA LEU A 332 -17.90 6.33 18.02
C LEU A 332 -18.68 6.22 19.34
N ASP A 333 -18.82 7.32 20.11
CA ASP A 333 -19.56 7.39 21.38
C ASP A 333 -19.30 6.16 22.28
N LEU A 334 -18.02 5.86 22.49
CA LEU A 334 -17.60 4.66 23.17
C LEU A 334 -18.11 4.67 24.62
N LYS A 335 -18.88 3.64 24.97
CA LYS A 335 -19.46 3.47 26.30
C LYS A 335 -18.91 2.23 26.98
N THR A 336 -18.80 2.28 28.30
CA THR A 336 -18.52 1.10 29.12
C THR A 336 -19.76 0.18 29.16
N PRO A 337 -19.62 -1.08 29.60
CA PRO A 337 -20.78 -1.95 29.87
C PRO A 337 -21.78 -1.34 30.86
N GLN A 338 -21.33 -0.37 31.66
CA GLN A 338 -22.10 0.40 32.64
C GLN A 338 -22.70 1.70 32.03
N ARG A 339 -22.62 1.88 30.71
CA ARG A 339 -23.10 3.05 29.93
C ARG A 339 -22.41 4.39 30.22
N GLU A 340 -21.26 4.39 30.90
CA GLU A 340 -20.46 5.60 31.10
C GLU A 340 -19.59 5.91 29.90
N LYS A 341 -19.29 7.20 29.67
CA LYS A 341 -18.37 7.62 28.61
C LYS A 341 -16.99 7.01 28.86
N LEU A 342 -16.46 6.33 27.85
CA LEU A 342 -15.14 5.72 27.90
C LEU A 342 -14.12 6.65 27.22
N TRP A 343 -13.19 7.15 28.03
CA TRP A 343 -12.07 7.96 27.54
C TRP A 343 -11.00 7.09 26.88
N VAL A 344 -10.53 7.52 25.72
CA VAL A 344 -9.38 6.94 25.03
C VAL A 344 -8.23 7.93 25.08
N GLU A 345 -7.13 7.54 25.73
CA GLU A 345 -5.94 8.38 25.78
C GLU A 345 -5.21 8.33 24.44
N VAL A 346 -4.74 9.50 23.99
CA VAL A 346 -4.08 9.69 22.72
C VAL A 346 -2.60 10.00 22.96
N TYR A 347 -1.73 9.23 22.32
CA TYR A 347 -0.28 9.38 22.41
C TYR A 347 0.36 9.50 21.02
N ASP A 348 1.52 10.12 20.95
CA ASP A 348 2.41 10.06 19.79
C ASP A 348 2.91 8.63 19.61
N TRP A 349 2.84 8.09 18.38
CA TRP A 349 3.28 6.72 18.09
C TRP A 349 4.74 6.45 18.48
N ARG A 350 5.60 7.48 18.58
CA ARG A 350 6.98 7.38 19.08
C ARG A 350 7.09 6.87 20.50
N ILE A 351 5.98 6.83 21.25
CA ILE A 351 5.93 6.12 22.53
C ILE A 351 6.38 4.67 22.36
N LEU A 352 6.03 4.04 21.24
CA LEU A 352 6.40 2.67 20.94
C LEU A 352 7.90 2.51 20.72
N GLU A 353 8.59 3.51 20.15
CA GLU A 353 10.05 3.48 20.04
C GLU A 353 10.71 3.58 21.42
N CYS A 354 10.12 4.37 22.33
CA CYS A 354 10.62 4.50 23.69
C CYS A 354 10.43 3.20 24.47
N VAL A 355 9.23 2.59 24.42
CA VAL A 355 8.98 1.29 25.06
C VAL A 355 9.87 0.21 24.42
N GLY A 356 10.08 0.26 23.11
CA GLY A 356 11.02 -0.61 22.40
C GLY A 356 12.45 -0.55 22.92
N LYS A 357 12.95 0.65 23.24
CA LYS A 357 14.28 0.84 23.85
C LYS A 357 14.34 0.23 25.25
N VAL A 358 13.29 0.42 26.06
CA VAL A 358 13.19 -0.18 27.41
C VAL A 358 13.18 -1.70 27.34
N ASP A 359 12.43 -2.29 26.41
CA ASP A 359 12.40 -3.74 26.17
C ASP A 359 13.77 -4.32 25.76
N GLN A 360 14.61 -3.51 25.12
CA GLN A 360 16.00 -3.86 24.78
C GLN A 360 16.98 -3.65 25.94
N GLY A 361 16.47 -3.33 27.14
CA GLY A 361 17.28 -3.09 28.34
C GLY A 361 17.94 -1.71 28.38
N LYS A 362 17.52 -0.76 27.55
CA LYS A 362 18.03 0.62 27.61
C LYS A 362 17.25 1.42 28.64
N GLU A 363 17.96 2.06 29.56
CA GLU A 363 17.37 2.95 30.54
C GLU A 363 17.06 4.31 29.90
N LEU A 364 15.84 4.82 30.10
CA LEU A 364 15.42 6.14 29.63
C LEU A 364 15.54 7.14 30.77
N THR A 365 16.09 8.34 30.51
CA THR A 365 16.19 9.43 31.49
C THR A 365 14.88 10.19 31.70
N TYR A 366 13.81 9.78 31.03
CA TYR A 366 12.51 10.45 31.04
C TYR A 366 11.37 9.43 31.01
N ASP A 367 10.19 9.82 31.52
CA ASP A 367 8.97 9.01 31.41
C ASP A 367 8.41 9.08 29.97
N PRO A 368 8.43 7.96 29.22
CA PRO A 368 8.00 7.96 27.83
C PRO A 368 6.49 8.21 27.66
N TRP A 369 5.67 7.87 28.66
CA TRP A 369 4.21 8.09 28.59
C TRP A 369 3.89 9.57 28.71
N ARG A 370 4.53 10.29 29.63
CA ARG A 370 4.37 11.75 29.75
C ARG A 370 4.89 12.49 28.54
N ARG A 371 6.04 12.07 27.99
CA ARG A 371 6.66 12.74 26.85
C ARG A 371 5.81 12.65 25.57
N CYS A 372 5.18 11.50 25.34
CA CYS A 372 4.43 11.24 24.13
C CYS A 372 2.92 11.47 24.31
N TRP A 373 2.47 11.99 25.44
CA TRP A 373 1.05 12.26 25.64
C TRP A 373 0.57 13.44 24.79
N ILE A 374 -0.57 13.27 24.11
CA ILE A 374 -1.17 14.29 23.25
C ILE A 374 -2.51 14.77 23.81
N GLY A 375 -3.34 13.85 24.33
CA GLY A 375 -4.66 14.19 24.84
C GLY A 375 -5.48 12.98 25.26
N ALA A 376 -6.79 13.18 25.44
CA ALA A 376 -7.77 12.12 25.63
C ALA A 376 -9.10 12.53 24.98
N VAL A 377 -9.81 11.58 24.40
CA VAL A 377 -11.08 11.77 23.67
C VAL A 377 -12.20 10.89 24.21
#